data_AF-A0A3D0M867-F1
#
_entry.id   AF-A0A3D0M867-F1
#
_cell.length_a   1.000
_cell.length_b   1.000
_cell.length_c   1.000
_cell.angle_alpha   90.00
_cell.angle_beta   90.00
_cell.angle_gamma   90.00
#
_symmetry.space_group_name_H-M   'P 1'
#
loop_
_entity.id
_entity.type
_entity.pdbx_description
1 polymer ?
#
loop_
_entity_poly.entity_id
_entity_poly.type
_entity_poly.pdbx_seq_one_letter_code
_entity_poly.pdbx_strand_id
1 'polypeptide(L)'
;AMRYTEARLSKLALEMVADINKDTVDFGPNFDESLKEPLVLPARFPNLLVNGAGGIAVGMATSIPPHNLGEVIDALVKIIDNKVMENRDTSIDELMKIIKGPDFPTGATVYAGRDLESAYRTGKGRCIVRANMEVEETTGHRQRIVVSEIPYQVNKAKLVERIAQLVKDKRIEGISDLRDESDRSGMRIVIDLRRDASPKVLMNQLYAMTPLQSNFSINMLALVNGQPKVLNLKQILTYYLDHQKDVVTRRTQYDLKKAQARAHILEGLLKAIDVIDEIITIIRASSA
;
A
#
# COMPACT_ATOMS: atom_id res chain seq x y z
N ALA A 1 24.39 7.49 -4.45
CA ALA A 1 24.15 8.92 -4.79
C ALA A 1 23.36 8.97 -6.09
N MET A 2 22.49 9.98 -6.28
CA MET A 2 21.57 10.05 -7.44
C MET A 2 22.27 9.90 -8.80
N ARG A 3 23.53 10.32 -8.91
CA ARG A 3 24.37 10.18 -10.11
C ARG A 3 24.69 8.74 -10.52
N TYR A 4 24.40 7.74 -9.68
CA TYR A 4 24.71 6.32 -9.94
C TYR A 4 23.45 5.46 -10.11
N THR A 5 22.25 6.05 -10.03
CA THR A 5 20.99 5.31 -9.96
C THR A 5 20.00 5.88 -10.96
N GLU A 6 19.40 5.00 -11.75
CA GLU A 6 18.29 5.34 -12.65
C GLU A 6 16.95 4.94 -12.01
N ALA A 7 15.88 5.66 -12.36
CA ALA A 7 14.54 5.38 -11.85
C ALA A 7 13.48 5.60 -12.93
N ARG A 8 12.42 4.80 -12.88
CA ARG A 8 11.21 4.96 -13.69
C ARG A 8 10.00 4.51 -12.90
N LEU A 9 8.80 4.92 -13.33
CA LEU A 9 7.56 4.43 -12.75
C LEU A 9 7.43 2.91 -12.95
N SER A 10 6.99 2.22 -11.89
CA SER A 10 6.62 0.82 -12.00
C SER A 10 5.31 0.68 -12.78
N LYS A 11 5.01 -0.52 -13.28
CA LYS A 11 3.73 -0.79 -13.97
C LYS A 11 2.52 -0.41 -13.10
N LEU A 12 2.57 -0.72 -11.81
CA LEU A 12 1.50 -0.38 -10.86
C LEU A 12 1.42 1.13 -10.60
N ALA A 13 2.55 1.85 -10.62
CA ALA A 13 2.54 3.30 -10.48
C ALA A 13 1.87 4.02 -11.67
N LEU A 14 1.82 3.41 -12.85
CA LEU A 14 1.06 3.95 -13.98
C LEU A 14 -0.45 3.98 -13.70
N GLU A 15 -0.97 3.03 -12.93
CA GLU A 15 -2.37 3.02 -12.48
C GLU A 15 -2.68 4.18 -11.51
N MET A 16 -1.67 4.74 -10.83
CA MET A 16 -1.89 5.93 -10.01
C MET A 16 -2.18 7.17 -10.85
N VAL A 17 -1.56 7.27 -12.03
CA VAL A 17 -1.63 8.46 -12.92
C VAL A 17 -2.50 8.22 -14.16
N ALA A 18 -3.18 7.08 -14.24
CA ALA A 18 -4.03 6.73 -15.37
C ALA A 18 -5.15 7.74 -15.55
N ASP A 19 -5.43 8.11 -16.82
CA ASP A 19 -6.45 9.09 -17.21
C ASP A 19 -6.28 10.51 -16.65
N ILE A 20 -5.14 10.85 -16.04
CA ILE A 20 -4.91 12.17 -15.41
C ILE A 20 -5.10 13.36 -16.38
N ASN A 21 -4.89 13.14 -17.68
CA ASN A 21 -5.07 14.13 -18.76
C ASN A 21 -6.53 14.29 -19.23
N LYS A 22 -7.48 13.60 -18.61
CA LYS A 22 -8.92 13.61 -18.97
C LYS A 22 -9.77 14.36 -17.95
N ASP A 23 -9.20 15.38 -17.31
CA ASP A 23 -9.90 16.22 -16.32
C ASP A 23 -10.47 15.40 -15.13
N THR A 24 -9.79 14.30 -14.79
CA THR A 24 -10.27 13.34 -13.76
C THR A 24 -10.05 13.78 -12.33
N VAL A 25 -9.21 14.79 -12.11
CA VAL A 25 -8.80 15.29 -10.80
C VAL A 25 -8.57 16.79 -10.87
N ASP A 26 -8.66 17.46 -9.74
CA ASP A 26 -8.40 18.90 -9.66
C ASP A 26 -6.89 19.20 -9.72
N PHE A 27 -6.56 20.29 -10.41
CA PHE A 27 -5.20 20.82 -10.52
C PHE A 27 -5.12 22.21 -9.88
N GLY A 28 -4.08 22.44 -9.09
CA GLY A 28 -3.73 23.75 -8.52
C GLY A 28 -2.43 24.30 -9.13
N PRO A 29 -2.13 25.59 -8.93
CA PRO A 29 -0.81 26.14 -9.27
C PRO A 29 0.28 25.49 -8.39
N ASN A 30 1.47 25.33 -8.94
CA ASN A 30 2.67 24.97 -8.17
C ASN A 30 3.18 26.18 -7.36
N PHE A 31 4.29 26.01 -6.63
CA PHE A 31 4.82 27.01 -5.68
C PHE A 31 5.14 28.39 -6.27
N ASP A 32 5.46 28.49 -7.57
CA ASP A 32 5.76 29.75 -8.27
C ASP A 32 4.70 30.13 -9.32
N GLU A 33 3.55 29.44 -9.31
CA GLU A 33 2.42 29.62 -10.23
C GLU A 33 2.75 29.46 -11.73
N SER A 34 3.93 28.97 -12.09
CA SER A 34 4.34 28.77 -13.49
C SER A 34 3.71 27.53 -14.13
N LEU A 35 3.37 26.53 -13.33
CA LEU A 35 2.82 25.24 -13.76
C LEU A 35 1.61 24.85 -12.91
N LYS A 36 0.82 23.91 -13.42
CA LYS A 36 -0.23 23.27 -12.65
C LYS A 36 0.18 21.88 -12.19
N GLU A 37 -0.15 21.53 -10.96
CA GLU A 37 0.07 20.20 -10.37
C GLU A 37 -1.23 19.58 -9.85
N PRO A 38 -1.38 18.25 -9.91
CA PRO A 38 -2.58 17.58 -9.44
C PRO A 38 -2.65 17.64 -7.91
N LEU A 39 -3.80 18.04 -7.36
CA LEU A 39 -4.04 18.05 -5.91
C LEU A 39 -4.24 16.64 -5.33
N VAL A 40 -4.69 15.72 -6.18
CA VAL A 40 -4.86 14.29 -5.88
C VAL A 40 -4.62 13.49 -7.17
N LEU A 41 -4.18 12.24 -7.05
CA LEU A 41 -4.02 11.35 -8.19
C LEU A 41 -5.30 10.55 -8.48
N PRO A 42 -5.55 10.14 -9.74
CA PRO A 42 -6.65 9.24 -10.09
C PRO A 42 -6.68 7.95 -9.27
N ALA A 43 -5.50 7.40 -8.93
CA ALA A 43 -5.32 6.29 -7.99
C ALA A 43 -6.23 5.09 -8.28
N ARG A 44 -6.05 4.42 -9.43
CA ARG A 44 -6.93 3.31 -9.88
C ARG A 44 -6.82 2.03 -9.05
N PHE A 45 -5.98 2.01 -8.03
CA PHE A 45 -5.97 1.00 -6.97
C PHE A 45 -5.90 1.67 -5.59
N PRO A 46 -6.38 1.00 -4.52
CA PRO A 46 -6.50 1.57 -3.17
C PRO A 46 -5.15 1.70 -2.43
N ASN A 47 -4.29 2.58 -2.94
CA ASN A 47 -2.89 2.73 -2.53
C ASN A 47 -2.69 3.00 -1.03
N LEU A 48 -3.59 3.74 -0.39
CA LEU A 48 -3.48 4.08 1.04
C LEU A 48 -3.43 2.83 1.93
N LEU A 49 -4.26 1.82 1.66
CA LEU A 49 -4.25 0.57 2.41
C LEU A 49 -3.19 -0.40 1.88
N VAL A 50 -3.01 -0.46 0.57
CA VAL A 50 -2.09 -1.42 -0.05
C VAL A 50 -0.64 -1.16 0.33
N ASN A 51 -0.17 0.08 0.19
CA ASN A 51 1.19 0.45 0.58
C ASN A 51 1.32 0.91 2.04
N GLY A 52 0.18 1.21 2.68
CA GLY A 52 0.17 1.83 4.00
C GLY A 52 0.66 3.28 3.96
N ALA A 53 0.80 3.88 5.15
CA ALA A 53 1.34 5.22 5.33
C ALA A 53 1.95 5.34 6.72
N GLY A 54 3.07 6.04 6.83
CA GLY A 54 3.71 6.35 8.10
C GLY A 54 4.18 7.79 8.10
N GLY A 55 3.98 8.50 9.21
CA GLY A 55 4.44 9.87 9.32
C GLY A 55 4.13 10.51 10.67
N ILE A 56 4.95 11.48 11.05
CA ILE A 56 4.77 12.30 12.25
C ILE A 56 4.61 13.74 11.80
N ALA A 57 3.53 14.38 12.21
CA ALA A 57 3.23 15.79 12.01
C ALA A 57 3.09 16.48 13.37
N VAL A 58 2.81 17.79 13.38
CA VAL A 58 2.65 18.56 14.62
C VAL A 58 1.41 18.07 15.38
N GLY A 59 1.64 17.42 16.52
CA GLY A 59 0.57 16.91 17.41
C GLY A 59 -0.16 15.67 16.90
N MET A 60 0.25 15.09 15.77
CA MET A 60 -0.42 13.96 15.13
C MET A 60 0.59 12.97 14.53
N ALA A 61 0.26 11.69 14.52
CA ALA A 61 1.05 10.68 13.83
C ALA A 61 0.12 9.74 13.07
N THR A 62 0.52 9.25 11.90
CA THR A 62 -0.18 8.23 11.14
C THR A 62 0.69 6.98 11.05
N SER A 63 0.04 5.82 11.15
CA SER A 63 0.65 4.51 11.03
C SER A 63 -0.40 3.53 10.51
N ILE A 64 -0.53 3.50 9.18
CA ILE A 64 -1.41 2.60 8.43
C ILE A 64 -0.53 1.46 7.91
N PRO A 65 -0.78 0.20 8.30
CA PRO A 65 -0.03 -0.92 7.78
C PRO A 65 -0.37 -1.21 6.31
N PRO A 66 0.55 -1.79 5.53
CA PRO A 66 0.28 -2.31 4.20
C PRO A 66 -0.67 -3.51 4.24
N HIS A 67 -1.38 -3.74 3.14
CA HIS A 67 -2.38 -4.82 2.98
C HIS A 67 -2.27 -5.45 1.61
N ASN A 68 -2.77 -6.68 1.51
CA ASN A 68 -2.78 -7.40 0.25
C ASN A 68 -3.69 -6.72 -0.78
N LEU A 69 -3.18 -6.49 -1.99
CA LEU A 69 -3.94 -5.83 -3.06
C LEU A 69 -5.24 -6.58 -3.42
N GLY A 70 -5.19 -7.91 -3.47
CA GLY A 70 -6.34 -8.76 -3.79
C GLY A 70 -7.42 -8.62 -2.73
N GLU A 71 -7.07 -8.80 -1.45
CA GLU A 71 -8.03 -8.69 -0.34
C GLU A 71 -8.70 -7.31 -0.29
N VAL A 72 -7.93 -6.23 -0.51
CA VAL A 72 -8.49 -4.88 -0.50
C VAL A 72 -9.44 -4.66 -1.69
N ILE A 73 -9.09 -5.16 -2.89
CA ILE A 73 -9.99 -5.10 -4.05
C ILE A 73 -11.26 -5.92 -3.82
N ASP A 74 -11.15 -7.14 -3.31
CA ASP A 74 -12.29 -8.00 -3.01
C ASP A 74 -13.24 -7.35 -2.00
N ALA A 75 -12.70 -6.64 -1.00
CA ALA A 75 -13.49 -5.88 -0.05
C ALA A 75 -14.22 -4.70 -0.70
N LEU A 76 -13.57 -3.99 -1.64
CA LEU A 76 -14.20 -2.92 -2.42
C LEU A 76 -15.34 -3.45 -3.30
N VAL A 77 -15.09 -4.56 -4.00
CA VAL A 77 -16.10 -5.24 -4.82
C VAL A 77 -17.28 -5.66 -3.95
N LYS A 78 -17.04 -6.23 -2.75
CA LYS A 78 -18.11 -6.58 -1.83
C LYS A 78 -18.96 -5.37 -1.41
N ILE A 79 -18.34 -4.20 -1.19
CA ILE A 79 -19.09 -2.97 -0.90
C ILE A 79 -19.97 -2.54 -2.09
N ILE A 80 -19.44 -2.64 -3.30
CA ILE A 80 -20.18 -2.32 -4.52
C ILE A 80 -21.35 -3.30 -4.70
N ASP A 81 -21.11 -4.61 -4.61
CA ASP A 81 -22.13 -5.64 -4.81
C ASP A 81 -23.27 -5.53 -3.79
N ASN A 82 -22.93 -5.37 -2.51
CA ASN A 82 -23.93 -5.19 -1.45
C ASN A 82 -24.81 -3.96 -1.73
N LYS A 83 -24.23 -2.88 -2.27
CA LYS A 83 -24.97 -1.66 -2.58
C LYS A 83 -25.79 -1.76 -3.86
N VAL A 84 -25.24 -2.31 -4.94
CA VAL A 84 -25.85 -2.33 -6.28
C VAL A 84 -26.79 -3.51 -6.47
N MET A 85 -26.41 -4.70 -5.99
CA MET A 85 -27.15 -5.94 -6.19
C MET A 85 -28.10 -6.24 -5.03
N GLU A 86 -27.67 -5.96 -3.79
CA GLU A 86 -28.43 -6.31 -2.57
C GLU A 86 -29.15 -5.11 -1.93
N ASN A 87 -28.96 -3.88 -2.45
CA ASN A 87 -29.51 -2.63 -1.93
C ASN A 87 -29.35 -2.44 -0.41
N ARG A 88 -28.17 -2.80 0.12
CA ARG A 88 -27.84 -2.67 1.55
C ARG A 88 -26.43 -2.15 1.77
N ASP A 89 -26.19 -1.71 3.00
CA ASP A 89 -24.86 -1.32 3.43
C ASP A 89 -24.02 -2.54 3.84
N THR A 90 -22.70 -2.43 3.70
CA THR A 90 -21.75 -3.49 4.06
C THR A 90 -21.31 -3.34 5.50
N SER A 91 -21.38 -4.41 6.28
CA SER A 91 -20.90 -4.40 7.67
C SER A 91 -19.37 -4.48 7.72
N ILE A 92 -18.74 -3.92 8.77
CA ILE A 92 -17.29 -4.07 8.98
C ILE A 92 -16.91 -5.54 9.16
N ASP A 93 -17.81 -6.37 9.71
CA ASP A 93 -17.56 -7.80 9.94
C ASP A 93 -17.41 -8.58 8.63
N GLU A 94 -18.19 -8.23 7.60
CA GLU A 94 -18.01 -8.77 6.25
C GLU A 94 -16.65 -8.38 5.66
N LEU A 95 -16.22 -7.13 5.88
CA LEU A 95 -14.93 -6.64 5.39
C LEU A 95 -13.75 -7.34 6.06
N MET A 96 -13.81 -7.55 7.38
CA MET A 96 -12.78 -8.27 8.13
C MET A 96 -12.73 -9.77 7.81
N LYS A 97 -13.81 -10.33 7.25
CA LYS A 97 -13.76 -11.69 6.67
C LYS A 97 -13.02 -11.74 5.35
N ILE A 98 -12.81 -10.62 4.67
CA ILE A 98 -12.06 -10.55 3.41
C ILE A 98 -10.64 -10.08 3.70
N ILE A 99 -10.49 -8.90 4.31
CA ILE A 99 -9.21 -8.34 4.74
C ILE A 99 -8.84 -8.94 6.09
N LYS A 100 -7.95 -9.94 6.06
CA LYS A 100 -7.61 -10.74 7.25
C LYS A 100 -6.71 -10.00 8.22
N GLY A 101 -5.92 -9.08 7.70
CA GLY A 101 -4.95 -8.33 8.46
C GLY A 101 -3.98 -7.57 7.56
N PRO A 102 -2.98 -6.92 8.17
CA PRO A 102 -1.82 -6.41 7.47
C PRO A 102 -1.09 -7.49 6.67
N ASP A 103 -0.62 -7.13 5.49
CA ASP A 103 0.27 -7.96 4.66
C ASP A 103 1.58 -7.19 4.49
N PHE A 104 2.56 -7.49 5.34
CA PHE A 104 3.82 -6.76 5.36
C PHE A 104 4.75 -7.28 4.24
N PRO A 105 5.45 -6.38 3.53
CA PRO A 105 6.38 -6.80 2.46
C PRO A 105 7.58 -7.60 2.97
N THR A 106 7.82 -7.61 4.29
CA THR A 106 8.85 -8.41 4.97
C THR A 106 8.37 -9.81 5.35
N GLY A 107 7.10 -10.16 5.05
CA GLY A 107 6.44 -11.36 5.55
C GLY A 107 6.20 -11.28 7.06
N ALA A 108 6.66 -12.30 7.77
CA ALA A 108 6.48 -12.54 9.19
C ALA A 108 5.05 -12.93 9.56
N THR A 109 4.87 -13.46 10.77
CA THR A 109 3.56 -13.86 11.27
C THR A 109 2.89 -12.70 12.00
N VAL A 110 1.72 -12.28 11.51
CA VAL A 110 0.86 -11.32 12.20
C VAL A 110 -0.13 -12.08 13.08
N TYR A 111 -0.16 -11.75 14.37
CA TYR A 111 -1.18 -12.28 15.28
C TYR A 111 -2.40 -11.37 15.26
N ALA A 112 -3.40 -11.79 14.47
CA ALA A 112 -4.72 -11.20 14.44
C ALA A 112 -5.48 -11.56 15.72
N GLY A 113 -5.57 -10.59 16.63
CA GLY A 113 -6.35 -10.69 17.86
C GLY A 113 -7.39 -9.57 17.95
N ARG A 114 -8.05 -9.47 19.11
CA ARG A 114 -9.04 -8.41 19.40
C ARG A 114 -8.50 -6.99 19.18
N ASP A 115 -7.19 -6.78 19.38
CA ASP A 115 -6.54 -5.48 19.18
C ASP A 115 -6.54 -5.06 17.69
N LEU A 116 -6.40 -6.02 16.76
CA LEU A 116 -6.45 -5.75 15.32
C LEU A 116 -7.90 -5.50 14.86
N GLU A 117 -8.85 -6.30 15.32
CA GLU A 117 -10.28 -6.06 15.06
C GLU A 117 -10.71 -4.68 15.56
N SER A 118 -10.29 -4.32 16.78
CA SER A 118 -10.52 -2.99 17.36
C SER A 118 -9.90 -1.89 16.50
N ALA A 119 -8.67 -2.11 15.99
CA ALA A 119 -8.03 -1.17 15.07
C ALA A 119 -8.86 -0.97 13.81
N TYR A 120 -9.39 -2.02 13.19
CA TYR A 120 -10.23 -1.89 12.00
C TYR A 120 -11.59 -1.25 12.27
N ARG A 121 -12.14 -1.37 13.48
CA ARG A 121 -13.40 -0.71 13.86
C ARG A 121 -13.25 0.76 14.24
N THR A 122 -12.13 1.13 14.87
CA THR A 122 -11.94 2.45 15.50
C THR A 122 -10.90 3.32 14.80
N GLY A 123 -10.05 2.73 13.96
CA GLY A 123 -8.87 3.38 13.39
C GLY A 123 -7.63 3.35 14.29
N LYS A 124 -7.72 2.84 15.53
CA LYS A 124 -6.60 2.82 16.47
C LYS A 124 -6.44 1.46 17.13
N GLY A 125 -5.21 0.99 17.23
CA GLY A 125 -4.90 -0.22 17.97
C GLY A 125 -3.47 -0.68 17.69
N ARG A 126 -3.26 -1.98 17.73
CA ARG A 126 -1.95 -2.57 17.46
C ARG A 126 -2.10 -3.99 16.96
N CYS A 127 -1.07 -4.49 16.30
CA CYS A 127 -0.89 -5.92 16.06
C CYS A 127 0.49 -6.36 16.48
N ILE A 128 0.61 -7.63 16.88
CA ILE A 128 1.90 -8.25 17.17
C ILE A 128 2.41 -8.89 15.88
N VAL A 129 3.63 -8.57 15.51
CA VAL A 129 4.32 -9.12 14.35
C VAL A 129 5.53 -9.89 14.83
N ARG A 130 5.66 -11.15 14.39
CA ARG A 130 6.67 -12.08 14.88
C ARG A 130 7.44 -12.67 13.71
N ALA A 131 8.76 -12.63 13.81
CA ALA A 131 9.67 -13.27 12.89
C ALA A 131 9.34 -14.75 12.71
N ASN A 132 9.49 -15.25 11.49
CA ASN A 132 9.38 -16.68 11.23
C ASN A 132 10.71 -17.33 11.55
N MET A 133 10.68 -18.26 12.51
CA MET A 133 11.84 -18.98 13.01
C MET A 133 11.60 -20.48 12.98
N GLU A 134 12.54 -21.22 12.42
CA GLU A 134 12.53 -22.68 12.37
C GLU A 134 13.74 -23.25 13.09
N VAL A 135 13.58 -24.48 13.61
CA VAL A 135 14.69 -25.23 14.22
C VAL A 135 15.17 -26.24 13.20
N GLU A 136 16.45 -26.17 12.85
CA GLU A 136 17.10 -27.13 11.98
C GLU A 136 18.09 -27.99 12.78
N GLU A 137 18.17 -29.28 12.46
CA GLU A 137 19.22 -30.16 12.96
C GLU A 137 20.43 -30.12 12.02
N THR A 138 21.62 -29.95 12.59
CA THR A 138 22.90 -30.04 11.89
C THR A 138 23.59 -31.37 12.18
N THR A 139 24.59 -31.70 11.36
CA THR A 139 25.47 -32.85 11.56
C THR A 139 26.05 -32.87 12.97
N GLY A 140 25.92 -34.01 13.66
CA GLY A 140 26.45 -34.22 15.01
C GLY A 140 25.51 -33.81 16.15
N HIS A 141 24.19 -33.92 15.96
CA HIS A 141 23.14 -33.62 16.95
C HIS A 141 23.19 -32.20 17.51
N ARG A 142 23.67 -31.25 16.72
CA ARG A 142 23.57 -29.81 17.06
C ARG A 142 22.30 -29.26 16.45
N GLN A 143 21.69 -28.31 17.15
CA GLN A 143 20.49 -27.63 16.69
C GLN A 143 20.84 -26.17 16.41
N ARG A 144 20.15 -25.58 15.44
CA ARG A 144 20.25 -24.15 15.12
C ARG A 144 18.86 -23.57 14.91
N ILE A 145 18.70 -22.30 15.23
CA ILE A 145 17.51 -21.52 14.93
C ILE A 145 17.79 -20.72 13.66
N VAL A 146 16.88 -20.81 12.70
CA VAL A 146 16.97 -20.10 11.43
C VAL A 146 15.82 -19.11 11.32
N VAL A 147 16.15 -17.84 11.20
CA VAL A 147 15.19 -16.75 10.97
C VAL A 147 15.09 -16.51 9.47
N SER A 148 13.91 -16.74 8.90
CA SER A 148 13.63 -16.56 7.46
C SER A 148 12.95 -15.22 7.15
N GLU A 149 12.20 -14.66 8.10
CA GLU A 149 11.47 -13.40 7.95
C GLU A 149 11.50 -12.61 9.26
N ILE A 150 11.50 -11.27 9.18
CA ILE A 150 11.54 -10.37 10.36
C ILE A 150 10.38 -9.37 10.30
N PRO A 151 9.96 -8.81 11.46
CA PRO A 151 8.89 -7.83 11.49
C PRO A 151 9.17 -6.58 10.63
N TYR A 152 8.10 -5.95 10.17
CA TYR A 152 8.18 -4.75 9.34
C TYR A 152 8.95 -3.61 10.03
N GLN A 153 9.73 -2.85 9.24
CA GLN A 153 10.61 -1.77 9.69
C GLN A 153 11.74 -2.17 10.66
N VAL A 154 11.96 -3.46 10.91
CA VAL A 154 13.12 -3.94 11.67
C VAL A 154 14.36 -3.95 10.77
N ASN A 155 15.43 -3.29 11.23
CA ASN A 155 16.72 -3.33 10.55
C ASN A 155 17.47 -4.62 10.91
N LYS A 156 17.77 -5.46 9.90
CA LYS A 156 18.46 -6.73 10.07
C LYS A 156 19.83 -6.61 10.77
N ALA A 157 20.68 -5.66 10.34
CA ALA A 157 22.01 -5.50 10.92
C ALA A 157 21.93 -5.13 12.41
N LYS A 158 21.05 -4.17 12.76
CA LYS A 158 20.81 -3.79 14.16
C LYS A 158 20.22 -4.93 14.99
N LEU A 159 19.41 -5.80 14.38
CA LEU A 159 18.87 -6.98 15.03
C LEU A 159 19.98 -7.97 15.39
N VAL A 160 20.87 -8.28 14.44
CA VAL A 160 22.02 -9.16 14.64
C VAL A 160 22.96 -8.58 15.70
N GLU A 161 23.29 -7.29 15.63
CA GLU A 161 24.08 -6.59 16.65
C GLU A 161 23.44 -6.69 18.04
N ARG A 162 22.11 -6.53 18.12
CA ARG A 162 21.38 -6.64 19.39
C ARG A 162 21.46 -8.04 19.97
N ILE A 163 21.30 -9.08 19.16
CA ILE A 163 21.42 -10.48 19.61
C ILE A 163 22.84 -10.72 20.12
N ALA A 164 23.86 -10.32 19.36
CA ALA A 164 25.26 -10.48 19.76
C ALA A 164 25.56 -9.78 21.11
N GLN A 165 25.02 -8.59 21.31
CA GLN A 165 25.16 -7.86 22.58
C GLN A 165 24.49 -8.60 23.75
N LEU A 166 23.28 -9.15 23.55
CA LEU A 166 22.59 -9.91 24.60
C LEU A 166 23.33 -11.20 24.99
N VAL A 167 24.00 -11.84 24.03
CA VAL A 167 24.87 -13.00 24.28
C VAL A 167 26.12 -12.58 25.05
N LYS A 168 26.78 -11.49 24.64
CA LYS A 168 27.96 -10.94 25.31
C LYS A 168 27.69 -10.56 26.77
N ASP A 169 26.51 -9.97 27.02
CA ASP A 169 26.06 -9.56 28.35
C ASP A 169 25.52 -10.73 29.20
N LYS A 170 25.60 -11.98 28.70
CA LYS A 170 25.04 -13.19 29.33
C LYS A 170 23.55 -13.09 29.68
N ARG A 171 22.82 -12.24 28.96
CA ARG A 171 21.36 -12.13 29.10
C ARG A 171 20.63 -13.25 28.37
N ILE A 172 21.23 -13.73 27.28
CA ILE A 172 20.82 -14.92 26.56
C ILE A 172 22.01 -15.87 26.55
N GLU A 173 21.86 -17.03 27.16
CA GLU A 173 22.87 -18.09 27.17
C GLU A 173 22.44 -19.26 26.31
N GLY A 174 23.39 -20.02 25.77
CA GLY A 174 23.09 -21.20 24.93
C GLY A 174 23.21 -20.95 23.43
N ILE A 175 23.53 -19.73 23.01
CA ILE A 175 23.93 -19.41 21.62
C ILE A 175 25.45 -19.59 21.52
N SER A 176 25.91 -20.42 20.59
CA SER A 176 27.33 -20.65 20.32
C SER A 176 27.88 -19.79 19.20
N ASP A 177 27.07 -19.49 18.19
CA ASP A 177 27.46 -18.64 17.06
C ASP A 177 26.25 -17.94 16.43
N LEU A 178 26.47 -16.82 15.76
CA LEU A 178 25.46 -16.01 15.09
C LEU A 178 25.99 -15.54 13.73
N ARG A 179 25.31 -15.93 12.65
CA ARG A 179 25.71 -15.60 11.27
C ARG A 179 24.55 -15.05 10.46
N ASP A 180 24.84 -14.08 9.62
CA ASP A 180 23.93 -13.62 8.57
C ASP A 180 24.31 -14.31 7.26
N GLU A 181 23.54 -15.32 6.88
CA GLU A 181 23.71 -16.11 5.65
C GLU A 181 22.72 -15.64 4.57
N SER A 182 22.20 -14.40 4.67
CA SER A 182 21.30 -13.85 3.66
C SER A 182 22.04 -13.57 2.36
N ASP A 183 21.38 -13.87 1.25
CA ASP A 183 21.91 -13.63 -0.09
C ASP A 183 20.85 -12.99 -1.01
N ARG A 184 21.02 -13.12 -2.33
CA ARG A 184 20.04 -12.61 -3.31
C ARG A 184 18.75 -13.43 -3.36
N SER A 185 18.76 -14.66 -2.83
CA SER A 185 17.63 -15.60 -2.86
C SER A 185 16.72 -15.49 -1.64
N GLY A 186 17.23 -14.95 -0.52
CA GLY A 186 16.40 -14.71 0.65
C GLY A 186 17.16 -14.24 1.88
N MET A 187 16.41 -13.86 2.91
CA MET A 187 16.97 -13.55 4.22
C MET A 187 17.17 -14.84 5.02
N ARG A 188 18.34 -14.98 5.64
CA ARG A 188 18.63 -16.13 6.50
C ARG A 188 19.59 -15.76 7.62
N ILE A 189 19.07 -15.63 8.84
CA ILE A 189 19.90 -15.42 10.04
C ILE A 189 20.00 -16.75 10.77
N VAL A 190 21.22 -17.22 10.99
CA VAL A 190 21.51 -18.50 11.63
C VAL A 190 22.04 -18.28 13.04
N ILE A 191 21.40 -18.94 14.00
CA ILE A 191 21.76 -18.91 15.41
C ILE A 191 22.09 -20.34 15.82
N ASP A 192 23.37 -20.67 15.91
CA ASP A 192 23.82 -21.99 16.35
C ASP A 192 23.71 -22.11 17.86
N LEU A 193 23.23 -23.26 18.33
CA LEU A 193 22.99 -23.50 19.74
C LEU A 193 24.06 -24.41 20.34
N ARG A 194 24.34 -24.22 21.64
CA ARG A 194 25.07 -25.20 22.44
C ARG A 194 24.24 -26.48 22.59
N ARG A 195 24.91 -27.62 22.81
CA ARG A 195 24.26 -28.95 22.91
C ARG A 195 23.25 -29.08 24.05
N ASP A 196 23.42 -28.30 25.11
CA ASP A 196 22.59 -28.27 26.31
C ASP A 196 21.42 -27.27 26.22
N ALA A 197 21.37 -26.46 25.17
CA ALA A 197 20.38 -25.40 25.04
C ALA A 197 19.06 -25.93 24.45
N SER A 198 17.94 -25.51 25.03
CA SER A 198 16.60 -25.80 24.49
C SER A 198 16.22 -24.76 23.42
N PRO A 199 16.00 -25.15 22.15
CA PRO A 199 15.64 -24.21 21.09
C PRO A 199 14.38 -23.41 21.40
N LYS A 200 13.35 -24.07 21.93
CA LYS A 200 12.07 -23.43 22.25
C LYS A 200 12.21 -22.34 23.31
N VAL A 201 13.04 -22.57 24.34
CA VAL A 201 13.31 -21.58 25.38
C VAL A 201 14.05 -20.38 24.80
N LEU A 202 15.06 -20.64 23.99
CA LEU A 202 15.84 -19.59 23.31
C LEU A 202 14.99 -18.77 22.34
N MET A 203 14.14 -19.40 21.53
CA MET A 203 13.20 -18.70 20.65
C MET A 203 12.30 -17.74 21.44
N ASN A 204 11.76 -18.17 22.59
CA ASN A 204 10.94 -17.33 23.44
C ASN A 204 11.73 -16.16 24.06
N GLN A 205 12.97 -16.40 24.50
CA GLN A 205 13.85 -15.34 25.00
C GLN A 205 14.19 -14.33 23.90
N LEU A 206 14.47 -14.81 22.69
CA LEU A 206 14.73 -13.99 21.51
C LEU A 206 13.52 -13.12 21.17
N TYR A 207 12.30 -13.67 21.15
CA TYR A 207 11.08 -12.87 20.98
C TYR A 207 10.89 -11.83 22.08
N ALA A 208 11.19 -12.16 23.33
CA ALA A 208 10.98 -11.24 24.45
C ALA A 208 12.01 -10.11 24.54
N MET A 209 13.27 -10.36 24.12
CA MET A 209 14.39 -9.44 24.34
C MET A 209 14.89 -8.73 23.08
N THR A 210 14.38 -9.10 21.91
CA THR A 210 14.81 -8.56 20.61
C THR A 210 13.63 -8.14 19.74
N PRO A 211 13.86 -7.31 18.71
CA PRO A 211 12.85 -7.00 17.70
C PRO A 211 12.39 -8.17 16.81
N LEU A 212 12.78 -9.43 17.09
CA LEU A 212 12.18 -10.61 16.44
C LEU A 212 10.68 -10.72 16.72
N GLN A 213 10.19 -10.11 17.79
CA GLN A 213 8.78 -9.82 17.96
C GLN A 213 8.62 -8.33 18.23
N SER A 214 7.73 -7.67 17.49
CA SER A 214 7.44 -6.25 17.66
C SER A 214 5.94 -6.00 17.69
N ASN A 215 5.55 -4.89 18.31
CA ASN A 215 4.20 -4.38 18.24
C ASN A 215 4.15 -3.30 17.16
N PHE A 216 3.35 -3.52 16.13
CA PHE A 216 3.06 -2.48 15.16
C PHE A 216 1.87 -1.66 15.67
N SER A 217 2.10 -0.37 15.92
CA SER A 217 1.05 0.56 16.34
C SER A 217 0.23 0.97 15.12
N ILE A 218 -1.08 0.82 15.18
CA ILE A 218 -2.00 1.19 14.12
C ILE A 218 -2.69 2.50 14.51
N ASN A 219 -2.51 3.53 13.70
CA ASN A 219 -3.29 4.75 13.76
C ASN A 219 -3.66 5.18 12.34
N MET A 220 -4.88 4.87 11.93
CA MET A 220 -5.41 5.09 10.61
C MET A 220 -5.86 6.55 10.42
N LEU A 221 -4.89 7.46 10.51
CA LEU A 221 -5.08 8.89 10.35
C LEU A 221 -4.76 9.31 8.92
N ALA A 222 -5.72 9.97 8.26
CA ALA A 222 -5.58 10.49 6.91
C ALA A 222 -6.24 11.87 6.77
N LEU A 223 -5.94 12.58 5.69
CA LEU A 223 -6.61 13.83 5.36
C LEU A 223 -7.90 13.52 4.58
N VAL A 224 -9.02 14.04 5.08
CA VAL A 224 -10.31 14.01 4.39
C VAL A 224 -10.75 15.46 4.21
N ASN A 225 -10.84 15.93 2.97
CA ASN A 225 -11.16 17.32 2.63
C ASN A 225 -10.24 18.32 3.37
N GLY A 226 -8.93 18.04 3.37
CA GLY A 226 -7.92 18.86 4.02
C GLY A 226 -7.86 18.75 5.55
N GLN A 227 -8.75 18.00 6.19
CA GLN A 227 -8.80 17.86 7.64
C GLN A 227 -8.28 16.48 8.09
N PRO A 228 -7.43 16.41 9.12
CA PRO A 228 -6.96 15.14 9.67
C PRO A 228 -8.11 14.41 10.38
N LYS A 229 -8.37 13.17 9.98
CA LYS A 229 -9.38 12.31 10.59
C LYS A 229 -8.81 10.93 10.85
N VAL A 230 -9.17 10.37 12.00
CA VAL A 230 -8.96 8.95 12.30
C VAL A 230 -10.12 8.19 11.67
N LEU A 231 -9.80 7.25 10.80
CA LEU A 231 -10.76 6.51 10.00
C LEU A 231 -10.73 5.04 10.38
N ASN A 232 -11.89 4.39 10.37
CA ASN A 232 -11.96 2.94 10.43
C ASN A 232 -11.80 2.32 9.02
N LEU A 233 -11.67 0.99 8.96
CA LEU A 233 -11.41 0.27 7.70
C LEU A 233 -12.48 0.56 6.64
N LYS A 234 -13.76 0.51 7.03
CA LYS A 234 -14.89 0.78 6.14
C LYS A 234 -14.86 2.21 5.60
N GLN A 235 -14.59 3.20 6.46
CA GLN A 235 -14.53 4.60 6.04
C GLN A 235 -13.44 4.82 4.98
N ILE A 236 -12.25 4.23 5.15
CA ILE A 236 -11.18 4.34 4.16
C ILE A 236 -11.62 3.78 2.81
N LEU A 237 -12.20 2.58 2.80
CA LEU A 237 -12.69 1.93 1.58
C LEU A 237 -13.82 2.74 0.92
N THR A 238 -14.74 3.28 1.71
CA THR A 238 -15.83 4.14 1.22
C THR A 238 -15.29 5.42 0.59
N TYR A 239 -14.36 6.13 1.25
CA TYR A 239 -13.76 7.34 0.68
C TYR A 239 -13.01 7.05 -0.63
N TYR A 240 -12.32 5.91 -0.70
CA TYR A 240 -11.70 5.48 -1.96
C TYR A 240 -12.75 5.25 -3.06
N LEU A 241 -13.86 4.56 -2.76
CA LEU A 241 -14.93 4.35 -3.73
C LEU A 241 -15.58 5.66 -4.18
N ASP A 242 -15.77 6.62 -3.28
CA ASP A 242 -16.33 7.92 -3.64
C ASP A 242 -15.40 8.70 -4.56
N HIS A 243 -14.09 8.66 -4.29
CA HIS A 243 -13.07 9.20 -5.20
C HIS A 243 -13.12 8.51 -6.58
N GLN A 244 -13.18 7.17 -6.62
CA GLN A 244 -13.25 6.45 -7.89
C GLN A 244 -14.52 6.75 -8.68
N LYS A 245 -15.66 6.98 -8.03
CA LYS A 245 -16.89 7.42 -8.71
C LYS A 245 -16.71 8.78 -9.36
N ASP A 246 -16.11 9.75 -8.67
CA ASP A 246 -15.84 11.08 -9.23
C ASP A 246 -14.91 10.97 -10.45
N VAL A 247 -13.78 10.28 -10.30
CA VAL A 247 -12.81 10.03 -11.38
C VAL A 247 -13.47 9.41 -12.62
N VAL A 248 -14.27 8.35 -12.45
CA VAL A 248 -14.94 7.70 -13.58
C VAL A 248 -16.00 8.61 -14.21
N THR A 249 -16.73 9.38 -13.40
CA THR A 249 -17.76 10.31 -13.88
C THR A 249 -17.13 11.41 -14.72
N ARG A 250 -16.09 12.08 -14.20
CA ARG A 250 -15.34 13.13 -14.91
C ARG A 250 -14.72 12.62 -16.20
N ARG A 251 -14.10 11.44 -16.17
CA ARG A 251 -13.55 10.79 -17.37
C ARG A 251 -14.62 10.58 -18.45
N THR A 252 -15.79 10.08 -18.05
CA THR A 252 -16.89 9.80 -18.96
C THR A 252 -17.44 11.09 -19.57
N GLN A 253 -17.57 12.15 -18.77
CA GLN A 253 -17.98 13.47 -19.25
C GLN A 253 -16.96 14.08 -20.22
N TYR A 254 -15.66 13.94 -19.94
CA TYR A 254 -14.59 14.37 -20.83
C TYR A 254 -14.66 13.65 -22.18
N ASP A 255 -14.74 12.33 -22.16
CA ASP A 255 -14.79 11.52 -23.38
C ASP A 255 -16.07 11.81 -24.20
N LEU A 256 -17.22 12.01 -23.53
CA LEU A 256 -18.47 12.43 -24.17
C LEU A 256 -18.33 13.80 -24.87
N LYS A 257 -17.80 14.80 -24.16
CA LYS A 257 -17.60 16.16 -24.71
C LYS A 257 -16.69 16.12 -25.95
N LYS A 258 -15.61 15.32 -25.90
CA LYS A 258 -14.68 15.16 -27.03
C LYS A 258 -15.34 14.45 -28.21
N ALA A 259 -16.15 13.42 -27.94
CA ALA A 259 -16.90 12.71 -28.97
C ALA A 259 -17.94 13.62 -29.65
N GLN A 260 -18.69 14.41 -28.88
CA GLN A 260 -19.67 15.37 -29.41
C GLN A 260 -19.02 16.47 -30.26
N ALA A 261 -17.90 17.05 -29.81
CA ALA A 261 -17.15 18.03 -30.58
C ALA A 261 -16.65 17.46 -31.91
N ARG A 262 -16.19 16.20 -31.90
CA ARG A 262 -15.77 15.50 -33.13
C ARG A 262 -16.96 15.22 -34.06
N ALA A 263 -18.08 14.76 -33.51
CA ALA A 263 -19.30 14.52 -34.29
C ALA A 263 -19.77 15.79 -34.99
N HIS A 264 -19.77 16.94 -34.30
CA HIS A 264 -20.13 18.22 -34.88
C HIS A 264 -19.26 18.62 -36.08
N ILE A 265 -17.94 18.45 -35.99
CA ILE A 265 -17.02 18.70 -37.12
C ILE A 265 -17.33 17.74 -38.28
N LEU A 266 -17.55 16.46 -38.00
CA LEU A 266 -17.85 15.46 -39.03
C LEU A 266 -19.18 15.74 -39.74
N GLU A 267 -20.21 16.19 -39.03
CA GLU A 267 -21.48 16.61 -39.64
C GLU A 267 -21.29 17.78 -40.60
N GLY A 268 -20.46 18.76 -40.24
CA GLY A 268 -20.11 19.87 -41.11
C GLY A 268 -19.35 19.41 -42.37
N LEU A 269 -18.37 18.52 -42.21
CA LEU A 269 -17.60 17.96 -43.32
C LEU A 269 -18.47 17.11 -44.26
N LEU A 270 -19.44 16.36 -43.72
CA LEU A 270 -20.35 15.53 -44.51
C LEU A 270 -21.23 16.41 -45.40
N LYS A 271 -21.81 17.48 -44.85
CA LYS A 271 -22.53 18.49 -45.64
C LYS A 271 -21.62 19.17 -46.66
N ALA A 272 -20.37 19.46 -46.29
CA ALA A 272 -19.42 20.13 -47.18
C ALA A 272 -19.06 19.29 -48.41
N ILE A 273 -19.06 17.96 -48.29
CA ILE A 273 -18.84 17.06 -49.42
C ILE A 273 -19.99 17.17 -50.44
N ASP A 274 -21.23 17.30 -49.97
CA ASP A 274 -22.41 17.40 -50.84
C ASP A 274 -22.42 18.69 -51.68
N VAL A 275 -21.78 19.77 -51.20
CA VAL A 275 -21.73 21.10 -51.85
C VAL A 275 -20.31 21.62 -52.07
N ILE A 276 -19.36 20.72 -52.36
CA ILE A 276 -17.93 21.04 -52.34
C ILE A 276 -17.53 22.15 -53.32
N ASP A 277 -18.13 22.20 -54.52
CA ASP A 277 -17.83 23.20 -55.53
C ASP A 277 -18.29 24.61 -55.12
N GLU A 278 -19.45 24.70 -54.45
CA GLU A 278 -19.99 25.96 -53.92
C GLU A 278 -19.08 26.50 -52.81
N ILE A 279 -18.64 25.62 -51.90
CA ILE A 279 -17.70 26.00 -50.84
C ILE A 279 -16.38 26.52 -51.41
N ILE A 280 -15.81 25.84 -52.42
CA ILE A 280 -14.57 26.30 -53.08
C ILE A 280 -14.78 27.68 -53.71
N THR A 281 -15.93 27.89 -54.36
CA THR A 281 -16.25 29.17 -55.00
C THR A 281 -16.38 30.30 -53.98
N ILE A 282 -17.10 30.07 -52.88
CA ILE A 282 -17.25 31.04 -51.78
C ILE A 282 -15.88 31.38 -51.19
N ILE A 283 -15.04 30.39 -50.86
CA ILE A 283 -13.71 30.61 -50.29
C ILE A 283 -12.83 31.43 -51.24
N ARG A 284 -12.84 31.14 -52.55
CA ARG A 284 -12.09 31.90 -53.57
C ARG A 284 -12.61 33.33 -53.76
N ALA A 285 -13.91 33.54 -53.61
CA ALA A 285 -14.52 34.86 -53.70
C ALA A 285 -14.29 35.70 -52.43
N SER A 286 -14.08 35.06 -51.28
CA SER A 286 -13.75 35.72 -50.00
C SER A 286 -12.30 36.19 -49.89
N SER A 287 -11.40 35.81 -50.80
CA SER A 287 -10.03 36.35 -50.86
C SER A 287 -9.93 37.73 -51.53
N ALA A 288 -10.95 38.58 -51.34
CA ALA A 288 -10.99 39.98 -51.74
C ALA A 288 -11.08 40.90 -50.52
#